data_AF-A0A2H6KA97-F1
#
_entry.id   AF-A0A2H6KA97-F1
#
_cell.length_a   1.000
_cell.length_b   1.000
_cell.length_c   1.000
_cell.angle_alpha   90.00
_cell.angle_beta   90.00
_cell.angle_gamma   90.00
#
_symmetry.space_group_name_H-M   'P 1'
#
loop_
_entity.id
_entity.type
_entity.pdbx_description
1 polymer ?
#
loop_
_entity_poly.entity_id
_entity_poly.type
_entity_poly.pdbx_seq_one_letter_code
_entity_poly.pdbx_strand_id
1 'polypeptide(L)'
;MLQDQGKKLFNAAKTAKDTVEQKVTAALEVVVDMDKSLKVDLRTVRDKIKSEIGRVIDTLQVKTLDSFVKKDLGTLKQRIENLSATVDSKPQDNDLVREPLKTLEKQKSELDKITVKDVNKSIVSLTNGLESKFKEQIQTPLSQKVNDVDTAIKVLGGKFDQGSTLKTIDKIFEHIKDKVGEIKGKGGSGWKNEGGKGLLGIKSKVDFYFKAFSGPKFGHEIVKGWIEETILKHNGAVRKMLDKKFAYDDNSEKDVFTNVANEFKKQLMSDATAAGEKVVNGNKGAGGGTQKIHGYVNAVKQGCETFADALDGKLRNGNGFSKIFDAVKDKMQNNSFTPSKCICESVGCTKCNGRGNNHGTDCKEKAFLAAILCTLTAVSRQVGNELNSVFLSPEDANIASILDTITPIAKELDDKLNNATTTPPGQTESPAQAVDRTLQAVRDFSRRHHASSFSQSPYGDAH
;
A
#
# COMPACT_ATOMS: atom_id res chain seq x y z
N MET A 1 16.34 -25.74 -22.78
CA MET A 1 15.00 -25.23 -23.16
C MET A 1 14.19 -24.71 -21.96
N LEU A 2 13.76 -25.54 -20.99
CA LEU A 2 13.05 -25.05 -19.79
C LEU A 2 13.91 -24.14 -18.91
N GLN A 3 15.19 -24.49 -18.72
CA GLN A 3 16.15 -23.68 -17.95
C GLN A 3 16.39 -22.30 -18.58
N ASP A 4 16.42 -22.22 -19.91
CA ASP A 4 16.65 -20.98 -20.64
C ASP A 4 15.40 -20.08 -20.62
N GLN A 5 14.21 -20.68 -20.75
CA GLN A 5 12.94 -19.96 -20.59
C GLN A 5 12.75 -19.46 -19.16
N GLY A 6 13.12 -20.27 -18.16
CA GLY A 6 13.12 -19.88 -16.75
C GLY A 6 14.04 -18.68 -16.48
N LYS A 7 15.29 -18.72 -16.98
CA LYS A 7 16.22 -17.58 -16.91
C LYS A 7 15.66 -16.34 -17.60
N LYS A 8 15.02 -16.50 -18.76
CA LYS A 8 14.43 -15.37 -19.50
C LYS A 8 13.26 -14.72 -18.74
N LEU A 9 12.37 -15.54 -18.17
CA LEU A 9 11.26 -15.07 -17.32
C LEU A 9 11.76 -14.40 -16.05
N PHE A 10 12.75 -14.99 -15.38
CA PHE A 10 13.37 -14.42 -14.20
C PHE A 10 14.00 -13.05 -14.49
N ASN A 11 14.79 -12.95 -15.58
CA ASN A 11 15.39 -11.67 -15.98
C ASN A 11 14.33 -10.62 -16.33
N ALA A 12 13.28 -11.00 -17.05
CA ALA A 12 12.18 -10.09 -17.37
C ALA A 12 11.45 -9.60 -16.10
N ALA A 13 11.18 -10.51 -15.16
CA ALA A 13 10.58 -10.16 -13.87
C ALA A 13 11.49 -9.25 -13.03
N LYS A 14 12.80 -9.53 -13.01
CA LYS A 14 13.81 -8.70 -12.34
C LYS A 14 13.86 -7.29 -12.94
N THR A 15 13.98 -7.17 -14.26
CA THR A 15 13.96 -5.86 -14.95
C THR A 15 12.67 -5.10 -14.68
N ALA A 16 11.52 -5.78 -14.69
CA ALA A 16 10.24 -5.16 -14.38
C ALA A 16 10.21 -4.66 -12.92
N LYS A 17 10.68 -5.46 -11.96
CA LYS A 17 10.78 -5.09 -10.55
C LYS A 17 11.70 -3.88 -10.37
N ASP A 18 12.90 -3.91 -10.92
CA ASP A 18 13.89 -2.82 -10.79
C ASP A 18 13.37 -1.51 -11.41
N THR A 19 12.68 -1.61 -12.56
CA THR A 19 12.06 -0.46 -13.22
C THR A 19 10.94 0.12 -12.35
N VAL A 20 10.09 -0.73 -11.76
CA VAL A 20 9.03 -0.28 -10.86
C VAL A 20 9.63 0.33 -9.60
N GLU A 21 10.65 -0.27 -9.01
CA GLU A 21 11.33 0.21 -7.81
C GLU A 21 11.99 1.58 -8.05
N GLN A 22 12.69 1.76 -9.17
CA GLN A 22 13.24 3.06 -9.56
C GLN A 22 12.15 4.11 -9.77
N LYS A 23 11.06 3.77 -10.48
CA LYS A 23 9.97 4.72 -10.72
C LYS A 23 9.21 5.08 -9.45
N VAL A 24 8.99 4.11 -8.55
CA VAL A 24 8.32 4.33 -7.26
C VAL A 24 9.21 5.14 -6.33
N THR A 25 10.51 4.85 -6.27
CA THR A 25 11.47 5.63 -5.46
C THR A 25 11.56 7.06 -5.95
N ALA A 26 11.74 7.28 -7.25
CA ALA A 26 11.76 8.62 -7.84
C ALA A 26 10.45 9.37 -7.59
N ALA A 27 9.30 8.70 -7.68
CA ALA A 27 8.02 9.30 -7.37
C ALA A 27 7.89 9.65 -5.88
N LEU A 28 8.33 8.78 -4.97
CA LEU A 28 8.33 9.01 -3.53
C LEU A 28 9.26 10.17 -3.13
N GLU A 29 10.46 10.25 -3.71
CA GLU A 29 11.39 11.36 -3.49
C GLU A 29 10.79 12.68 -3.91
N VAL A 30 10.17 12.72 -5.10
CA VAL A 30 9.45 13.92 -5.56
C VAL A 30 8.31 14.30 -4.60
N VAL A 31 7.55 13.33 -4.09
CA VAL A 31 6.47 13.61 -3.11
C VAL A 31 7.04 14.13 -1.77
N VAL A 32 8.16 13.58 -1.30
CA VAL A 32 8.83 14.04 -0.07
C VAL A 32 9.37 15.44 -0.23
N ASP A 33 9.98 15.75 -1.37
CA ASP A 33 10.49 17.08 -1.67
C ASP A 33 9.36 18.10 -1.85
N MET A 34 8.24 17.68 -2.45
CA MET A 34 7.02 18.48 -2.51
C MET A 34 6.45 18.75 -1.11
N ASP A 35 6.38 17.76 -0.23
CA ASP A 35 5.91 17.93 1.16
C ASP A 35 6.83 18.89 1.95
N LYS A 36 8.15 18.74 1.81
CA LYS A 36 9.12 19.68 2.40
C LYS A 36 8.94 21.09 1.87
N SER A 37 8.89 21.27 0.55
CA SER A 37 8.70 22.58 -0.08
C SER A 37 7.40 23.23 0.37
N LEU A 38 6.30 22.46 0.36
CA LEU A 38 4.99 22.94 0.79
C LEU A 38 5.00 23.38 2.26
N LYS A 39 5.64 22.61 3.16
CA LYS A 39 5.78 22.98 4.57
C LYS A 39 6.60 24.26 4.75
N VAL A 40 7.70 24.43 4.00
CA VAL A 40 8.54 25.64 4.04
C VAL A 40 7.75 26.85 3.54
N ASP A 41 7.03 26.71 2.43
CA ASP A 41 6.20 27.77 1.86
C ASP A 41 5.06 28.17 2.80
N LEU A 42 4.33 27.20 3.36
CA LEU A 42 3.26 27.45 4.32
C LEU A 42 3.77 28.16 5.57
N ARG A 43 4.94 27.77 6.08
CA ARG A 43 5.57 28.44 7.23
C ARG A 43 5.96 29.88 6.88
N THR A 44 6.55 30.09 5.71
CA THR A 44 6.96 31.42 5.24
C THR A 44 5.75 32.34 5.06
N VAL A 45 4.66 31.85 4.46
CA VAL A 45 3.41 32.59 4.29
C VAL A 45 2.82 32.94 5.65
N ARG A 46 2.74 31.98 6.58
CA ARG A 46 2.24 32.22 7.94
C ARG A 46 3.06 33.30 8.67
N ASP A 47 4.38 33.23 8.59
CA ASP A 47 5.27 34.14 9.30
C ASP A 47 5.21 35.55 8.70
N LYS A 48 5.09 35.68 7.35
CA LYS A 48 4.81 36.96 6.68
C LYS A 48 3.46 37.55 7.09
N ILE A 49 2.39 36.76 7.09
CA ILE A 49 1.05 37.22 7.51
C ILE A 49 1.08 37.72 8.95
N LYS A 50 1.75 36.99 9.87
CA LYS A 50 1.92 37.45 11.26
C LYS A 50 2.66 38.79 11.34
N SER A 51 3.76 38.92 10.60
CA SER A 51 4.56 40.14 10.59
C SER A 51 3.79 41.34 10.03
N GLU A 52 3.08 41.15 8.93
CA GLU A 52 2.27 42.19 8.29
C GLU A 52 1.12 42.63 9.20
N ILE A 53 0.38 41.69 9.80
CA ILE A 53 -0.69 42.00 10.75
C ILE A 53 -0.14 42.75 11.97
N GLY A 54 0.98 42.29 12.53
CA GLY A 54 1.63 42.98 13.65
C GLY A 54 2.00 44.43 13.30
N ARG A 55 2.61 44.62 12.12
CA ARG A 55 2.99 45.94 11.62
C ARG A 55 1.79 46.85 11.40
N VAL A 56 0.67 46.32 10.90
CA VAL A 56 -0.59 47.09 10.74
C VAL A 56 -1.17 47.49 12.09
N ILE A 57 -1.21 46.57 13.07
CA ILE A 57 -1.69 46.86 14.44
C ILE A 57 -0.87 47.99 15.07
N ASP A 58 0.45 47.97 14.90
CA ASP A 58 1.34 48.99 15.45
C ASP A 58 1.23 50.32 14.68
N THR A 59 1.13 50.27 13.34
CA THR A 59 0.99 51.48 12.49
C THR A 59 -0.33 52.20 12.74
N LEU A 60 -1.43 51.47 12.87
CA LEU A 60 -2.74 52.02 13.20
C LEU A 60 -2.87 52.35 14.70
N GLN A 61 -1.81 52.13 15.49
CA GLN A 61 -1.77 52.42 16.91
C GLN A 61 -2.96 51.83 17.67
N VAL A 62 -3.48 50.68 17.21
CA VAL A 62 -4.72 50.07 17.73
C VAL A 62 -4.56 49.74 19.22
N LYS A 63 -3.35 49.35 19.63
CA LYS A 63 -3.01 49.08 21.03
C LYS A 63 -3.06 50.31 21.94
N THR A 64 -2.91 51.51 21.39
CA THR A 64 -2.89 52.77 22.14
C THR A 64 -4.11 53.66 21.85
N LEU A 65 -5.05 53.17 21.03
CA LEU A 65 -6.27 53.88 20.66
C LEU A 65 -7.12 54.25 21.88
N ASP A 66 -7.14 53.40 22.91
CA ASP A 66 -7.87 53.68 24.15
C ASP A 66 -7.36 54.95 24.86
N SER A 67 -6.05 55.19 24.81
CA SER A 67 -5.40 56.33 25.45
C SER A 67 -5.71 57.64 24.71
N PHE A 68 -5.76 57.60 23.37
CA PHE A 68 -6.15 58.74 22.55
C PHE A 68 -7.61 59.10 22.78
N VAL A 69 -8.50 58.10 22.76
CA VAL A 69 -9.93 58.32 23.03
C VAL A 69 -10.17 58.87 24.44
N LYS A 70 -9.49 58.34 25.47
CA LYS A 70 -9.58 58.87 26.84
C LYS A 70 -9.07 60.31 26.94
N LYS A 71 -7.96 60.64 26.27
CA LYS A 71 -7.38 61.98 26.27
C LYS A 71 -8.31 62.99 25.60
N ASP A 72 -8.90 62.63 24.47
CA ASP A 72 -9.82 63.50 23.73
C ASP A 72 -11.14 63.69 24.48
N LEU A 73 -11.70 62.62 25.05
CA LEU A 73 -12.90 62.71 25.91
C LEU A 73 -12.63 63.50 27.20
N GLY A 74 -11.45 63.36 27.81
CA GLY A 74 -11.03 64.16 28.96
C GLY A 74 -10.90 65.64 28.62
N THR A 75 -10.31 65.96 27.46
CA THR A 75 -10.20 67.33 26.96
C THR A 75 -11.57 67.93 26.65
N LEU A 76 -12.47 67.14 26.04
CA LEU A 76 -13.84 67.55 25.78
C LEU A 76 -14.61 67.81 27.07
N LYS A 77 -14.47 66.94 28.08
CA LYS A 77 -15.08 67.10 29.40
C LYS A 77 -14.60 68.39 30.08
N GLN A 78 -13.29 68.66 30.10
CA GLN A 78 -12.72 69.90 30.64
C GLN A 78 -13.26 71.15 29.93
N ARG A 79 -13.38 71.10 28.59
CA ARG A 79 -13.93 72.20 27.82
C ARG A 79 -15.40 72.46 28.18
N ILE A 80 -16.20 71.41 28.38
CA ILE A 80 -17.61 71.52 28.79
C ILE A 80 -17.73 72.05 30.23
N GLU A 81 -16.89 71.57 31.16
CA GLU A 81 -16.86 72.05 32.55
C GLU A 81 -16.47 73.54 32.64
N ASN A 82 -15.47 73.97 31.87
CA ASN A 82 -15.08 75.39 31.80
C ASN A 82 -16.16 76.25 31.13
N LEU A 83 -16.89 75.71 30.16
CA LEU A 83 -18.03 76.41 29.53
C LEU A 83 -19.17 76.61 30.54
N SER A 84 -19.49 75.57 31.33
CA SER A 84 -20.50 75.62 32.39
C SER A 84 -20.16 76.66 33.47
N ALA A 85 -18.91 76.74 33.92
CA ALA A 85 -18.48 77.70 34.94
C ALA A 85 -18.57 79.17 34.49
N THR A 86 -18.55 79.43 33.18
CA THR A 86 -18.53 80.80 32.63
C THR A 86 -19.94 81.31 32.28
N VAL A 87 -20.94 80.43 32.16
CA VAL A 87 -22.29 80.77 31.71
C VAL A 87 -23.24 81.12 32.86
N ASP A 88 -22.96 80.70 34.09
CA ASP A 88 -23.84 80.92 35.26
C ASP A 88 -23.82 82.36 35.84
N SER A 89 -23.06 83.31 35.28
CA SER A 89 -22.81 84.61 35.94
C SER A 89 -23.24 85.90 35.22
N LYS A 90 -23.85 85.88 34.02
CA LYS A 90 -24.81 86.89 33.48
C LYS A 90 -25.04 86.74 31.96
N PRO A 91 -26.29 86.70 31.44
CA PRO A 91 -26.55 86.13 30.12
C PRO A 91 -26.63 87.07 28.91
N GLN A 92 -26.43 88.40 29.04
CA GLN A 92 -26.93 89.30 27.97
C GLN A 92 -26.03 90.42 27.42
N ASP A 93 -24.73 90.51 27.74
CA ASP A 93 -23.87 91.50 27.06
C ASP A 93 -22.40 91.06 27.05
N ASN A 94 -22.03 90.05 26.25
CA ASN A 94 -20.65 89.55 26.28
C ASN A 94 -19.97 89.43 24.91
N ASP A 95 -19.00 90.32 24.68
CA ASP A 95 -17.98 90.29 23.62
C ASP A 95 -17.14 88.99 23.61
N LEU A 96 -17.28 88.16 24.65
CA LEU A 96 -16.59 86.87 24.85
C LEU A 96 -16.95 85.75 23.87
N VAL A 97 -18.08 85.77 23.15
CA VAL A 97 -18.44 84.70 22.18
C VAL A 97 -18.01 85.01 20.75
N ARG A 98 -17.62 86.25 20.44
CA ARG A 98 -17.28 86.65 19.07
C ARG A 98 -15.96 86.04 18.58
N GLU A 99 -14.93 86.02 19.42
CA GLU A 99 -13.64 85.39 19.13
C GLU A 99 -13.69 83.86 19.15
N PRO A 100 -14.36 83.21 20.13
CA PRO A 100 -14.59 81.77 20.09
C PRO A 100 -15.43 81.34 18.89
N LEU A 101 -16.46 82.09 18.47
CA LEU A 101 -17.23 81.77 17.26
C LEU A 101 -16.38 81.93 15.99
N LYS A 102 -15.54 82.97 15.89
CA LYS A 102 -14.55 83.09 14.80
C LYS A 102 -13.52 81.96 14.82
N THR A 103 -13.04 81.56 16.00
CA THR A 103 -12.09 80.46 16.17
C THR A 103 -12.75 79.12 15.84
N LEU A 104 -14.01 78.92 16.21
CA LEU A 104 -14.81 77.74 15.88
C LEU A 104 -15.11 77.69 14.39
N GLU A 105 -15.39 78.83 13.76
CA GLU A 105 -15.57 78.94 12.31
C GLU A 105 -14.26 78.66 11.55
N LYS A 106 -13.12 79.10 12.10
CA LYS A 106 -11.78 78.81 11.55
C LYS A 106 -11.38 77.34 11.73
N GLN A 107 -11.69 76.73 12.89
CA GLN A 107 -11.47 75.30 13.12
C GLN A 107 -12.46 74.42 12.36
N LYS A 108 -13.71 74.86 12.19
CA LYS A 108 -14.67 74.23 11.29
C LYS A 108 -14.17 74.32 9.84
N SER A 109 -13.59 75.46 9.43
CA SER A 109 -12.92 75.59 8.12
C SER A 109 -11.70 74.68 7.99
N GLU A 110 -10.90 74.47 9.05
CA GLU A 110 -9.82 73.49 9.03
C GLU A 110 -10.33 72.06 8.97
N LEU A 111 -11.37 71.71 9.73
CA LEU A 111 -12.01 70.40 9.70
C LEU A 111 -12.63 70.15 8.32
N ASP A 112 -13.35 71.13 7.76
CA ASP A 112 -13.94 71.14 6.42
C ASP A 112 -12.87 71.02 5.32
N LYS A 113 -11.63 71.50 5.54
CA LYS A 113 -10.49 71.24 4.63
C LYS A 113 -10.01 69.79 4.66
N ILE A 114 -10.22 69.06 5.76
CA ILE A 114 -9.87 67.63 5.88
C ILE A 114 -11.05 66.72 5.52
N THR A 115 -12.28 67.24 5.58
CA THR A 115 -13.51 66.47 5.30
C THR A 115 -14.13 66.77 3.94
N VAL A 116 -13.81 67.88 3.27
CA VAL A 116 -14.42 68.25 1.98
C VAL A 116 -13.40 68.75 0.93
N LYS A 117 -13.43 68.09 -0.23
CA LYS A 117 -12.95 68.53 -1.57
C LYS A 117 -11.45 68.63 -1.90
N ASP A 118 -10.52 68.28 -1.02
CA ASP A 118 -9.15 67.97 -1.48
C ASP A 118 -8.98 66.45 -1.66
N VAL A 119 -8.99 66.02 -2.92
CA VAL A 119 -9.04 64.61 -3.35
C VAL A 119 -7.86 63.79 -2.81
N ASN A 120 -6.78 64.46 -2.39
CA ASN A 120 -5.52 63.81 -1.98
C ASN A 120 -5.23 63.81 -0.47
N LYS A 121 -6.06 64.45 0.37
CA LYS A 121 -5.76 64.60 1.81
C LYS A 121 -6.93 64.35 2.76
N SER A 122 -8.12 64.09 2.24
CA SER A 122 -9.26 63.78 3.09
C SER A 122 -9.16 62.38 3.68
N ILE A 123 -9.81 62.16 4.84
CA ILE A 123 -10.04 60.81 5.38
C ILE A 123 -10.63 59.89 4.31
N VAL A 124 -11.48 60.44 3.43
CA VAL A 124 -12.04 59.74 2.28
C VAL A 124 -10.95 59.23 1.33
N SER A 125 -9.91 60.01 1.04
CA SER A 125 -8.77 59.57 0.19
C SER A 125 -7.94 58.47 0.86
N LEU A 126 -7.73 58.55 2.17
CA LEU A 126 -7.00 57.54 2.95
C LEU A 126 -7.78 56.23 3.06
N THR A 127 -9.11 56.29 3.20
CA THR A 127 -9.98 55.10 3.15
C THR A 127 -10.13 54.53 1.74
N ASN A 128 -10.18 55.37 0.70
CA ASN A 128 -10.21 54.91 -0.70
C ASN A 128 -8.92 54.16 -1.08
N GLY A 129 -7.78 54.53 -0.51
CA GLY A 129 -6.51 53.83 -0.71
C GLY A 129 -6.41 52.47 0.00
N LEU A 130 -7.17 52.24 1.08
CA LEU A 130 -7.15 50.97 1.81
C LEU A 130 -7.72 49.83 0.96
N GLU A 131 -8.73 50.10 0.13
CA GLU A 131 -9.32 49.09 -0.74
C GLU A 131 -8.36 48.67 -1.86
N SER A 132 -7.71 49.63 -2.52
CA SER A 132 -6.64 49.34 -3.50
C SER A 132 -5.49 48.58 -2.85
N LYS A 133 -5.02 49.00 -1.66
CA LYS A 133 -3.95 48.28 -0.95
C LYS A 133 -4.36 46.87 -0.52
N PHE A 134 -5.57 46.68 -0.02
CA PHE A 134 -6.09 45.35 0.33
C PHE A 134 -6.15 44.46 -0.92
N LYS A 135 -6.63 45.00 -2.04
CA LYS A 135 -6.72 44.29 -3.32
C LYS A 135 -5.34 43.90 -3.85
N GLU A 136 -4.39 44.83 -3.83
CA GLU A 136 -3.05 44.64 -4.41
C GLU A 136 -2.12 43.82 -3.52
N GLN A 137 -2.14 44.03 -2.21
CA GLN A 137 -1.17 43.45 -1.29
C GLN A 137 -1.66 42.15 -0.64
N ILE A 138 -2.98 41.93 -0.57
CA ILE A 138 -3.54 40.74 0.08
C ILE A 138 -4.35 39.90 -0.92
N GLN A 139 -5.35 40.48 -1.56
CA GLN A 139 -6.29 39.73 -2.38
C GLN A 139 -5.60 39.14 -3.62
N THR A 140 -4.82 39.95 -4.34
CA THR A 140 -4.16 39.52 -5.58
C THR A 140 -3.12 38.41 -5.31
N PRO A 141 -2.18 38.56 -4.35
CA PRO A 141 -1.22 37.50 -4.05
C PRO A 141 -1.89 36.22 -3.53
N LEU A 142 -2.92 36.34 -2.69
CA LEU A 142 -3.65 35.18 -2.18
C LEU A 142 -4.38 34.43 -3.31
N SER A 143 -5.04 35.16 -4.21
CA SER A 143 -5.74 34.58 -5.36
C SER A 143 -4.78 33.89 -6.31
N GLN A 144 -3.61 34.50 -6.56
CA GLN A 144 -2.56 33.90 -7.36
C GLN A 144 -2.08 32.58 -6.74
N LYS A 145 -1.79 32.57 -5.43
CA LYS A 145 -1.33 31.36 -4.74
C LYS A 145 -2.37 30.25 -4.71
N VAL A 146 -3.65 30.57 -4.55
CA VAL A 146 -4.74 29.59 -4.65
C VAL A 146 -4.83 29.01 -6.06
N ASN A 147 -4.70 29.86 -7.09
CA ASN A 147 -4.69 29.40 -8.49
C ASN A 147 -3.44 28.55 -8.80
N ASP A 148 -2.28 28.86 -8.23
CA ASP A 148 -1.07 28.07 -8.38
C ASP A 148 -1.28 26.66 -7.79
N VAL A 149 -1.88 26.57 -6.60
CA VAL A 149 -2.24 25.29 -5.96
C VAL A 149 -3.23 24.50 -6.82
N ASP A 150 -4.29 25.14 -7.33
CA ASP A 150 -5.24 24.48 -8.25
C ASP A 150 -4.56 23.96 -9.51
N THR A 151 -3.65 24.75 -10.06
CA THR A 151 -2.92 24.37 -11.28
C THR A 151 -2.03 23.17 -11.00
N ALA A 152 -1.31 23.17 -9.87
CA ALA A 152 -0.53 22.02 -9.43
C ALA A 152 -1.40 20.78 -9.21
N ILE A 153 -2.57 20.92 -8.56
CA ILE A 153 -3.55 19.83 -8.38
C ILE A 153 -4.06 19.33 -9.73
N LYS A 154 -4.38 20.21 -10.68
CA LYS A 154 -4.80 19.83 -12.04
C LYS A 154 -3.71 19.14 -12.83
N VAL A 155 -2.46 19.60 -12.72
CA VAL A 155 -1.30 18.96 -13.36
C VAL A 155 -1.08 17.57 -12.77
N LEU A 156 -1.20 17.43 -11.45
CA LEU A 156 -1.14 16.14 -10.76
C LEU A 156 -2.28 15.22 -11.22
N GLY A 157 -3.52 15.72 -11.23
CA GLY A 157 -4.72 15.03 -11.67
C GLY A 157 -4.70 14.66 -13.17
N GLY A 158 -4.13 15.53 -14.00
CA GLY A 158 -4.04 15.37 -15.45
C GLY A 158 -2.95 14.40 -15.91
N LYS A 159 -2.01 14.02 -15.04
CA LYS A 159 -1.07 12.91 -15.30
C LYS A 159 -1.75 11.54 -15.21
N PHE A 160 -2.96 11.47 -14.68
CA PHE A 160 -3.79 10.27 -14.75
C PHE A 160 -4.62 10.38 -16.04
N ASP A 161 -4.39 9.50 -17.02
CA ASP A 161 -4.97 9.52 -18.38
C ASP A 161 -6.52 9.36 -18.47
N GLN A 162 -7.25 9.59 -17.38
CA GLN A 162 -8.72 9.47 -17.33
C GLN A 162 -9.39 10.85 -17.27
N GLY A 163 -10.07 11.21 -18.36
CA GLY A 163 -10.53 12.56 -18.68
C GLY A 163 -11.25 13.33 -17.57
N SER A 164 -10.80 14.57 -17.34
CA SER A 164 -11.49 15.69 -16.67
C SER A 164 -12.10 15.51 -15.26
N THR A 165 -12.15 14.31 -14.70
CA THR A 165 -12.88 13.98 -13.46
C THR A 165 -12.02 14.06 -12.19
N LEU A 166 -10.69 14.04 -12.30
CA LEU A 166 -9.76 14.07 -11.16
C LEU A 166 -9.29 15.50 -10.84
N LYS A 167 -10.24 16.43 -10.66
CA LYS A 167 -9.94 17.86 -10.41
C LYS A 167 -9.89 18.26 -8.94
N THR A 168 -10.22 17.33 -8.03
CA THR A 168 -10.26 17.59 -6.59
C THR A 168 -9.39 16.57 -5.86
N ILE A 169 -8.92 16.92 -4.65
CA ILE A 169 -8.05 16.06 -3.85
C ILE A 169 -8.79 14.79 -3.47
N ASP A 170 -10.07 14.88 -3.11
CA ASP A 170 -10.94 13.73 -2.83
C ASP A 170 -10.94 12.74 -4.00
N LYS A 171 -11.17 13.23 -5.23
CA LYS A 171 -11.20 12.37 -6.44
C LYS A 171 -9.84 11.76 -6.77
N ILE A 172 -8.74 12.50 -6.57
CA ILE A 172 -7.39 11.97 -6.76
C ILE A 172 -7.11 10.86 -5.74
N PHE A 173 -7.46 11.07 -4.47
CA PHE A 173 -7.25 10.07 -3.43
C PHE A 173 -8.14 8.84 -3.61
N GLU A 174 -9.39 9.01 -4.07
CA GLU A 174 -10.25 7.88 -4.47
C GLU A 174 -9.61 7.06 -5.60
N HIS A 175 -9.08 7.71 -6.64
CA HIS A 175 -8.44 7.00 -7.74
C HIS A 175 -7.19 6.23 -7.29
N ILE A 176 -6.33 6.86 -6.48
CA ILE A 176 -5.15 6.20 -5.92
C ILE A 176 -5.57 5.03 -5.02
N LYS A 177 -6.59 5.24 -4.18
CA LYS A 177 -7.17 4.19 -3.33
C LYS A 177 -7.64 3.00 -4.13
N ASP A 178 -8.34 3.22 -5.24
CA ASP A 178 -8.81 2.13 -6.09
C ASP A 178 -7.63 1.34 -6.68
N LYS A 179 -6.59 2.03 -7.17
CA LYS A 179 -5.39 1.38 -7.71
C LYS A 179 -4.56 0.65 -6.67
N VAL A 180 -4.38 1.24 -5.49
CA VAL A 180 -3.72 0.59 -4.35
C VAL A 180 -4.55 -0.61 -3.88
N GLY A 181 -5.87 -0.49 -3.87
CA GLY A 181 -6.81 -1.55 -3.56
C GLY A 181 -6.76 -2.72 -4.54
N GLU A 182 -6.60 -2.45 -5.85
CA GLU A 182 -6.36 -3.46 -6.89
C GLU A 182 -5.03 -4.22 -6.64
N ILE A 183 -3.95 -3.50 -6.33
CA ILE A 183 -2.63 -4.08 -6.03
C ILE A 183 -2.66 -4.93 -4.76
N LYS A 184 -3.19 -4.37 -3.66
CA LYS A 184 -3.40 -5.07 -2.39
C LYS A 184 -4.26 -6.32 -2.62
N GLY A 185 -5.36 -6.15 -3.35
CA GLY A 185 -6.33 -7.18 -3.66
C GLY A 185 -7.01 -7.75 -2.42
N LYS A 186 -7.39 -9.03 -2.49
CA LYS A 186 -8.13 -9.76 -1.46
C LYS A 186 -7.56 -11.15 -1.30
N GLY A 187 -7.55 -11.66 -0.07
CA GLY A 187 -7.21 -13.06 0.18
C GLY A 187 -8.23 -14.00 -0.45
N GLY A 188 -7.76 -15.13 -0.98
CA GLY A 188 -8.62 -16.18 -1.50
C GLY A 188 -8.89 -17.28 -0.48
N SER A 189 -9.72 -18.24 -0.88
CA SER A 189 -10.07 -19.41 -0.07
C SER A 189 -9.71 -20.74 -0.76
N GLY A 190 -9.27 -21.70 0.05
CA GLY A 190 -8.99 -23.06 -0.39
C GLY A 190 -7.76 -23.21 -1.29
N TRP A 191 -7.47 -24.45 -1.69
CA TRP A 191 -6.30 -24.77 -2.53
C TRP A 191 -6.32 -24.02 -3.86
N LYS A 192 -7.47 -23.90 -4.51
CA LYS A 192 -7.61 -23.16 -5.78
C LYS A 192 -7.47 -21.64 -5.61
N ASN A 193 -7.46 -21.15 -4.37
CA ASN A 193 -7.38 -19.72 -4.03
C ASN A 193 -8.50 -18.91 -4.66
N GLU A 194 -9.73 -19.44 -4.60
CA GLU A 194 -10.91 -18.83 -5.19
C GLU A 194 -11.15 -17.44 -4.58
N GLY A 195 -11.45 -16.47 -5.45
CA GLY A 195 -11.61 -15.06 -5.04
C GLY A 195 -10.31 -14.32 -4.70
N GLY A 196 -9.17 -15.00 -4.63
CA GLY A 196 -7.87 -14.40 -4.32
C GLY A 196 -7.37 -13.50 -5.45
N LYS A 197 -6.99 -12.27 -5.12
CA LYS A 197 -6.45 -11.27 -6.07
C LYS A 197 -5.33 -10.44 -5.43
N GLY A 198 -4.45 -9.88 -6.25
CA GLY A 198 -3.37 -9.00 -5.81
C GLY A 198 -2.41 -9.67 -4.81
N LEU A 199 -1.74 -8.85 -4.02
CA LEU A 199 -0.74 -9.29 -3.04
C LEU A 199 -1.33 -10.21 -1.95
N LEU A 200 -2.53 -9.89 -1.45
CA LEU A 200 -3.20 -10.72 -0.45
C LEU A 200 -3.63 -12.08 -1.00
N GLY A 201 -3.99 -12.14 -2.29
CA GLY A 201 -4.29 -13.41 -2.97
C GLY A 201 -3.06 -14.29 -3.12
N ILE A 202 -1.89 -13.72 -3.44
CA ILE A 202 -0.63 -14.46 -3.49
C ILE A 202 -0.29 -14.98 -2.09
N LYS A 203 -0.38 -14.12 -1.06
CA LYS A 203 -0.13 -14.49 0.33
C LYS A 203 -1.01 -15.66 0.78
N SER A 204 -2.31 -15.62 0.50
CA SER A 204 -3.22 -16.72 0.86
C SER A 204 -2.88 -18.02 0.13
N LYS A 205 -2.51 -17.96 -1.16
CA LYS A 205 -2.09 -19.15 -1.91
C LYS A 205 -0.84 -19.78 -1.31
N VAL A 206 0.17 -18.98 -0.93
CA VAL A 206 1.38 -19.49 -0.28
C VAL A 206 1.05 -20.09 1.09
N ASP A 207 0.16 -19.46 1.87
CA ASP A 207 -0.29 -19.99 3.16
C ASP A 207 -1.00 -21.35 3.03
N PHE A 208 -1.89 -21.51 2.02
CA PHE A 208 -2.50 -22.82 1.72
C PHE A 208 -1.47 -23.86 1.30
N TYR A 209 -0.48 -23.45 0.49
CA TYR A 209 0.62 -24.33 0.10
C TYR A 209 1.40 -24.81 1.32
N PHE A 210 1.85 -23.89 2.18
CA PHE A 210 2.51 -24.21 3.44
C PHE A 210 1.69 -25.18 4.31
N LYS A 211 0.39 -24.92 4.47
CA LYS A 211 -0.51 -25.78 5.26
C LYS A 211 -0.64 -27.20 4.71
N ALA A 212 -0.55 -27.39 3.40
CA ALA A 212 -0.61 -28.72 2.78
C ALA A 212 0.64 -29.57 3.11
N PHE A 213 1.80 -28.93 3.28
CA PHE A 213 3.06 -29.58 3.67
C PHE A 213 3.27 -29.66 5.19
N SER A 214 2.32 -29.15 5.98
CA SER A 214 2.46 -29.04 7.43
C SER A 214 1.94 -30.28 8.17
N GLY A 215 2.75 -30.77 9.12
CA GLY A 215 2.41 -31.89 9.99
C GLY A 215 2.01 -33.16 9.22
N PRO A 216 1.00 -33.92 9.68
CA PRO A 216 0.58 -35.16 9.03
C PRO A 216 0.10 -34.97 7.59
N LYS A 217 -0.40 -33.78 7.21
CA LYS A 217 -0.91 -33.53 5.85
C LYS A 217 0.14 -33.77 4.77
N PHE A 218 1.42 -33.54 5.09
CA PHE A 218 2.53 -33.87 4.20
C PHE A 218 2.45 -35.36 3.78
N GLY A 219 2.39 -36.29 4.73
CA GLY A 219 2.26 -37.71 4.43
C GLY A 219 0.91 -38.07 3.80
N HIS A 220 -0.18 -37.54 4.35
CA HIS A 220 -1.54 -37.91 3.98
C HIS A 220 -1.94 -37.49 2.56
N GLU A 221 -1.54 -36.30 2.14
CA GLU A 221 -1.98 -35.65 0.91
C GLU A 221 -0.84 -35.54 -0.10
N ILE A 222 0.32 -35.00 0.31
CA ILE A 222 1.41 -34.69 -0.61
C ILE A 222 2.20 -35.94 -1.02
N VAL A 223 2.71 -36.73 -0.06
CA VAL A 223 3.50 -37.93 -0.37
C VAL A 223 2.64 -38.97 -1.08
N LYS A 224 1.42 -39.23 -0.58
CA LYS A 224 0.45 -40.09 -1.27
C LYS A 224 0.20 -39.60 -2.70
N GLY A 225 -0.08 -38.31 -2.87
CA GLY A 225 -0.33 -37.69 -4.16
C GLY A 225 0.85 -37.84 -5.12
N TRP A 226 2.10 -37.68 -4.67
CA TRP A 226 3.26 -37.93 -5.53
C TRP A 226 3.33 -39.37 -6.01
N ILE A 227 3.04 -40.35 -5.16
CA ILE A 227 3.05 -41.76 -5.55
C ILE A 227 1.94 -42.06 -6.55
N GLU A 228 0.71 -41.71 -6.18
CA GLU A 228 -0.51 -42.04 -6.90
C GLU A 228 -0.66 -41.24 -8.19
N GLU A 229 -0.56 -39.92 -8.10
CA GLU A 229 -0.88 -39.01 -9.21
C GLU A 229 0.32 -38.70 -10.10
N THR A 230 1.55 -38.90 -9.62
CA THR A 230 2.76 -38.57 -10.40
C THR A 230 3.55 -39.82 -10.79
N ILE A 231 3.99 -40.62 -9.82
CA ILE A 231 4.94 -41.71 -10.06
C ILE A 231 4.26 -42.89 -10.77
N LEU A 232 3.20 -43.45 -10.20
CA LEU A 232 2.52 -44.62 -10.78
C LEU A 232 1.84 -44.29 -12.12
N LYS A 233 1.22 -43.10 -12.21
CA LYS A 233 0.51 -42.66 -13.42
C LYS A 233 1.42 -42.26 -14.58
N HIS A 234 2.58 -41.67 -14.30
CA HIS A 234 3.35 -40.98 -15.36
C HIS A 234 4.83 -41.35 -15.45
N ASN A 235 5.43 -42.00 -14.44
CA ASN A 235 6.84 -42.38 -14.54
C ASN A 235 7.03 -43.56 -15.50
N GLY A 236 7.65 -43.29 -16.65
CA GLY A 236 7.82 -44.29 -17.71
C GLY A 236 8.61 -45.54 -17.30
N ALA A 237 9.61 -45.40 -16.41
CA ALA A 237 10.37 -46.55 -15.92
C ALA A 237 9.50 -47.43 -15.03
N VAL A 238 8.80 -46.83 -14.06
CA VAL A 238 7.86 -47.52 -13.17
C VAL A 238 6.75 -48.20 -13.97
N ARG A 239 6.15 -47.51 -14.95
CA ARG A 239 5.11 -48.10 -15.82
C ARG A 239 5.63 -49.27 -16.64
N LYS A 240 6.86 -49.18 -17.16
CA LYS A 240 7.49 -50.28 -17.90
C LYS A 240 7.80 -51.50 -17.02
N MET A 241 8.12 -51.29 -15.74
CA MET A 241 8.29 -52.37 -14.75
C MET A 241 6.98 -53.11 -14.43
N LEU A 242 5.85 -52.43 -14.63
CA LEU A 242 4.50 -52.97 -14.47
C LEU A 242 3.89 -53.52 -15.78
N ASP A 243 4.64 -53.47 -16.90
CA ASP A 243 4.14 -53.75 -18.26
C ASP A 243 2.87 -52.98 -18.62
N LYS A 244 2.75 -51.75 -18.12
CA LYS A 244 1.64 -50.85 -18.45
C LYS A 244 1.99 -49.97 -19.64
N LYS A 245 0.97 -49.61 -20.42
CA LYS A 245 1.09 -48.62 -21.51
C LYS A 245 1.49 -47.27 -20.92
N PHE A 246 2.13 -46.41 -21.71
CA PHE A 246 2.50 -45.07 -21.23
C PHE A 246 1.27 -44.23 -20.84
N ALA A 247 0.19 -44.32 -21.62
CA ALA A 247 -1.09 -43.71 -21.27
C ALA A 247 -1.71 -44.42 -20.05
N TYR A 248 -2.10 -43.62 -19.06
CA TYR A 248 -2.84 -44.06 -17.88
C TYR A 248 -4.31 -44.34 -18.23
N ASP A 249 -4.85 -45.42 -17.68
CA ASP A 249 -6.26 -45.82 -17.84
C ASP A 249 -6.97 -45.79 -16.49
N ASP A 250 -7.80 -44.76 -16.26
CA ASP A 250 -8.50 -44.55 -14.98
C ASP A 250 -9.47 -45.70 -14.66
N ASN A 251 -10.01 -46.40 -15.68
CA ASN A 251 -11.01 -47.45 -15.46
C ASN A 251 -10.40 -48.74 -14.92
N SER A 252 -9.13 -49.01 -15.23
CA SER A 252 -8.48 -50.29 -14.89
C SER A 252 -7.29 -50.16 -13.92
N GLU A 253 -6.72 -48.96 -13.75
CA GLU A 253 -5.50 -48.76 -12.95
C GLU A 253 -5.73 -48.00 -11.63
N LYS A 254 -6.82 -47.24 -11.51
CA LYS A 254 -7.05 -46.30 -10.40
C LYS A 254 -7.05 -46.96 -9.03
N ASP A 255 -7.90 -47.96 -8.81
CA ASP A 255 -8.06 -48.59 -7.50
C ASP A 255 -6.78 -49.28 -7.06
N VAL A 256 -6.12 -49.94 -8.00
CA VAL A 256 -4.85 -50.63 -7.76
C VAL A 256 -3.75 -49.63 -7.37
N PHE A 257 -3.62 -48.52 -8.10
CA PHE A 257 -2.64 -47.48 -7.78
C PHE A 257 -2.94 -46.78 -6.46
N THR A 258 -4.23 -46.53 -6.18
CA THR A 258 -4.70 -45.97 -4.90
C THR A 258 -4.29 -46.87 -3.74
N ASN A 259 -4.50 -48.19 -3.87
CA ASN A 259 -4.15 -49.17 -2.85
C ASN A 259 -2.64 -49.22 -2.59
N VAL A 260 -1.83 -49.28 -3.65
CA VAL A 260 -0.37 -49.26 -3.54
C VAL A 260 0.11 -47.97 -2.88
N ALA A 261 -0.40 -46.81 -3.31
CA ALA A 261 -0.04 -45.51 -2.73
C ALA A 261 -0.43 -45.40 -1.25
N ASN A 262 -1.58 -45.96 -0.86
CA ASN A 262 -2.01 -46.00 0.55
C ASN A 262 -1.06 -46.82 1.42
N GLU A 263 -0.49 -47.92 0.90
CA GLU A 263 0.45 -48.74 1.67
C GLU A 263 1.80 -48.06 1.82
N PHE A 264 2.33 -47.46 0.75
CA PHE A 264 3.51 -46.60 0.87
C PHE A 264 3.27 -45.45 1.85
N LYS A 265 2.12 -44.78 1.78
CA LYS A 265 1.74 -43.72 2.72
C LYS A 265 1.81 -44.22 4.16
N LYS A 266 1.27 -45.41 4.48
CA LYS A 266 1.36 -45.98 5.83
C LYS A 266 2.81 -46.18 6.28
N GLN A 267 3.64 -46.75 5.41
CA GLN A 267 5.05 -47.04 5.74
C GLN A 267 5.92 -45.78 5.86
N LEU A 268 5.58 -44.73 5.13
CA LEU A 268 6.33 -43.47 5.10
C LEU A 268 5.72 -42.39 6.00
N MET A 269 4.59 -42.66 6.66
CA MET A 269 3.84 -41.67 7.43
C MET A 269 4.67 -41.03 8.54
N SER A 270 5.47 -41.83 9.24
CA SER A 270 6.31 -41.33 10.34
C SER A 270 7.36 -40.34 9.83
N ASP A 271 8.07 -40.67 8.75
CA ASP A 271 9.08 -39.76 8.18
C ASP A 271 8.42 -38.50 7.60
N ALA A 272 7.30 -38.66 6.89
CA ALA A 272 6.57 -37.55 6.29
C ALA A 272 5.97 -36.62 7.36
N THR A 273 5.49 -37.17 8.47
CA THR A 273 5.01 -36.38 9.61
C THR A 273 6.15 -35.63 10.28
N ALA A 274 7.29 -36.29 10.54
CA ALA A 274 8.47 -35.63 11.10
C ALA A 274 8.98 -34.49 10.19
N ALA A 275 8.99 -34.71 8.88
CA ALA A 275 9.28 -33.67 7.90
C ALA A 275 8.23 -32.53 7.93
N GLY A 276 6.94 -32.86 8.01
CA GLY A 276 5.88 -31.87 8.15
C GLY A 276 5.93 -31.09 9.46
N GLU A 277 6.41 -31.68 10.54
CA GLU A 277 6.67 -31.00 11.80
C GLU A 277 7.85 -30.02 11.68
N LYS A 278 8.88 -30.35 10.88
CA LYS A 278 9.93 -29.38 10.52
C LYS A 278 9.36 -28.18 9.78
N VAL A 279 8.40 -28.39 8.87
CA VAL A 279 7.68 -27.29 8.21
C VAL A 279 6.96 -26.40 9.24
N VAL A 280 6.20 -27.01 10.15
CA VAL A 280 5.48 -26.28 11.21
C VAL A 280 6.44 -25.50 12.10
N ASN A 281 7.54 -26.11 12.52
CA ASN A 281 8.48 -25.51 13.48
C ASN A 281 9.42 -24.49 12.82
N GLY A 282 9.82 -24.70 11.57
CA GLY A 282 10.60 -23.73 10.79
C GLY A 282 9.88 -22.40 10.62
N ASN A 283 8.55 -22.40 10.68
CA ASN A 283 7.74 -21.19 10.65
C ASN A 283 7.54 -20.52 12.03
N LYS A 284 7.76 -21.24 13.15
CA LYS A 284 7.64 -20.68 14.52
C LYS A 284 8.83 -19.79 14.92
N GLY A 285 9.95 -19.86 14.19
CA GLY A 285 11.15 -19.04 14.44
C GLY A 285 11.06 -17.60 13.94
N ALA A 286 10.02 -17.22 13.19
CA ALA A 286 9.78 -15.84 12.77
C ALA A 286 9.11 -15.06 13.91
N GLY A 287 9.91 -14.58 14.87
CA GLY A 287 9.42 -13.73 15.96
C GLY A 287 8.63 -12.52 15.44
N GLY A 288 7.45 -12.28 16.02
CA GLY A 288 6.65 -11.06 15.81
C GLY A 288 5.37 -11.25 15.00
N GLY A 289 4.48 -12.18 15.39
CA GLY A 289 3.03 -12.17 15.10
C GLY A 289 2.57 -12.16 13.63
N THR A 290 3.48 -12.05 12.67
CA THR A 290 3.19 -11.83 11.26
C THR A 290 3.98 -12.87 10.48
N GLN A 291 3.32 -13.98 10.15
CA GLN A 291 3.93 -15.05 9.38
C GLN A 291 4.35 -14.51 8.00
N LYS A 292 5.63 -14.71 7.68
CA LYS A 292 6.30 -14.22 6.48
C LYS A 292 6.27 -15.29 5.38
N ILE A 293 5.97 -14.88 4.15
CA ILE A 293 5.99 -15.71 2.93
C ILE A 293 7.35 -16.38 2.77
N HIS A 294 8.45 -15.66 3.03
CA HIS A 294 9.79 -16.22 3.01
C HIS A 294 9.95 -17.36 4.01
N GLY A 295 9.46 -17.16 5.24
CA GLY A 295 9.47 -18.19 6.28
C GLY A 295 8.71 -19.45 5.88
N TYR A 296 7.52 -19.29 5.30
CA TYR A 296 6.71 -20.41 4.81
C TYR A 296 7.41 -21.22 3.72
N VAL A 297 7.91 -20.55 2.68
CA VAL A 297 8.55 -21.22 1.55
C VAL A 297 9.81 -21.95 2.00
N ASN A 298 10.64 -21.30 2.82
CA ASN A 298 11.86 -21.91 3.34
C ASN A 298 11.55 -23.13 4.24
N ALA A 299 10.52 -23.03 5.08
CA ALA A 299 10.10 -24.15 5.92
C ALA A 299 9.64 -25.35 5.08
N VAL A 300 8.88 -25.14 4.00
CA VAL A 300 8.49 -26.23 3.09
C VAL A 300 9.70 -26.85 2.39
N LYS A 301 10.65 -26.03 1.91
CA LYS A 301 11.91 -26.51 1.33
C LYS A 301 12.64 -27.44 2.30
N GLN A 302 12.82 -27.01 3.56
CA GLN A 302 13.49 -27.79 4.59
C GLN A 302 12.73 -29.08 4.94
N GLY A 303 11.39 -29.04 4.96
CA GLY A 303 10.56 -30.23 5.12
C GLY A 303 10.80 -31.25 4.01
N CYS A 304 10.80 -30.80 2.75
CA CYS A 304 11.10 -31.65 1.61
C CYS A 304 12.51 -32.25 1.67
N GLU A 305 13.52 -31.45 1.99
CA GLU A 305 14.90 -31.94 2.18
C GLU A 305 14.98 -32.99 3.30
N THR A 306 14.34 -32.73 4.44
CA THR A 306 14.28 -33.67 5.57
C THR A 306 13.63 -34.99 5.17
N PHE A 307 12.52 -34.95 4.43
CA PHE A 307 11.84 -36.16 3.97
C PHE A 307 12.72 -36.95 2.99
N ALA A 308 13.33 -36.27 2.02
CA ALA A 308 14.25 -36.90 1.07
C ALA A 308 15.45 -37.56 1.76
N ASP A 309 16.05 -36.89 2.74
CA ASP A 309 17.19 -37.43 3.48
C ASP A 309 16.80 -38.66 4.32
N ALA A 310 15.60 -38.67 4.89
CA ALA A 310 15.07 -39.84 5.59
C ALA A 310 14.89 -41.04 4.63
N LEU A 311 14.38 -40.81 3.43
CA LEU A 311 14.24 -41.87 2.40
C LEU A 311 15.60 -42.39 1.93
N ASP A 312 16.56 -41.50 1.67
CA ASP A 312 17.93 -41.88 1.31
C ASP A 312 18.60 -42.70 2.42
N GLY A 313 18.40 -42.31 3.67
CA GLY A 313 18.88 -43.07 4.83
C GLY A 313 18.32 -44.50 4.85
N LYS A 314 17.03 -44.67 4.55
CA LYS A 314 16.40 -45.99 4.47
C LYS A 314 16.87 -46.80 3.26
N LEU A 315 17.13 -46.16 2.12
CA LEU A 315 17.66 -46.83 0.93
C LEU A 315 19.11 -47.28 1.10
N ARG A 316 19.94 -46.48 1.78
CA ARG A 316 21.35 -46.82 2.06
C ARG A 316 21.50 -47.88 3.15
N ASN A 317 20.57 -47.93 4.10
CA ASN A 317 20.56 -48.93 5.17
C ASN A 317 19.77 -50.17 4.73
N GLY A 318 20.45 -51.31 4.51
CA GLY A 318 19.81 -52.55 4.06
C GLY A 318 18.64 -53.01 4.94
N ASN A 319 18.63 -52.68 6.23
CA ASN A 319 17.53 -53.01 7.14
C ASN A 319 16.33 -52.03 7.01
N GLY A 320 16.59 -50.78 6.62
CA GLY A 320 15.54 -49.76 6.42
C GLY A 320 14.70 -50.06 5.18
N PHE A 321 15.36 -50.35 4.05
CA PHE A 321 14.69 -50.74 2.82
C PHE A 321 13.94 -52.07 2.98
N SER A 322 14.55 -53.08 3.61
CA SER A 322 13.92 -54.39 3.79
C SER A 322 12.60 -54.31 4.56
N LYS A 323 12.51 -53.48 5.61
CA LYS A 323 11.24 -53.28 6.34
C LYS A 323 10.12 -52.67 5.50
N ILE A 324 10.43 -51.67 4.67
CA ILE A 324 9.45 -51.08 3.75
C ILE A 324 9.07 -52.12 2.70
N PHE A 325 10.06 -52.83 2.16
CA PHE A 325 9.87 -53.87 1.17
C PHE A 325 8.90 -54.94 1.65
N ASP A 326 9.15 -55.56 2.81
CA ASP A 326 8.31 -56.64 3.33
C ASP A 326 6.87 -56.16 3.54
N ALA A 327 6.69 -54.98 4.14
CA ALA A 327 5.36 -54.47 4.45
C ALA A 327 4.54 -54.07 3.22
N VAL A 328 5.18 -53.52 2.18
CA VAL A 328 4.48 -53.12 0.95
C VAL A 328 4.30 -54.30 0.01
N LYS A 329 5.27 -55.23 -0.06
CA LYS A 329 5.22 -56.44 -0.89
C LYS A 329 3.98 -57.28 -0.60
N ASP A 330 3.76 -57.61 0.67
CA ASP A 330 2.62 -58.45 1.07
C ASP A 330 1.29 -57.84 0.59
N LYS A 331 1.18 -56.51 0.65
CA LYS A 331 -0.03 -55.81 0.22
C LYS A 331 -0.12 -55.64 -1.28
N MET A 332 0.98 -55.47 -1.98
CA MET A 332 1.02 -55.49 -3.44
C MET A 332 0.54 -56.85 -3.97
N GLN A 333 1.03 -57.95 -3.41
CA GLN A 333 0.63 -59.31 -3.79
C GLN A 333 -0.86 -59.58 -3.51
N ASN A 334 -1.37 -59.16 -2.35
CA ASN A 334 -2.78 -59.29 -1.99
C ASN A 334 -3.73 -58.48 -2.89
N ASN A 335 -3.23 -57.46 -3.59
CA ASN A 335 -4.00 -56.66 -4.56
C ASN A 335 -3.76 -57.09 -6.01
N SER A 336 -3.16 -58.27 -6.24
CA SER A 336 -2.77 -58.75 -7.57
C SER A 336 -1.88 -57.76 -8.34
N PHE A 337 -1.08 -56.98 -7.61
CA PHE A 337 -0.18 -55.98 -8.16
C PHE A 337 1.25 -56.49 -8.13
N THR A 338 1.68 -57.14 -9.20
CA THR A 338 3.02 -57.74 -9.31
C THR A 338 3.82 -57.08 -10.44
N PRO A 339 4.97 -56.45 -10.13
CA PRO A 339 5.90 -56.00 -11.15
C PRO A 339 6.32 -57.15 -12.06
N SER A 340 6.14 -56.97 -13.36
CA SER A 340 6.41 -57.99 -14.37
C SER A 340 7.86 -57.99 -14.83
N LYS A 341 8.57 -56.88 -14.65
CA LYS A 341 9.96 -56.68 -15.09
C LYS A 341 10.83 -56.04 -13.99
N CYS A 342 12.09 -56.47 -13.92
CA CYS A 342 13.12 -55.78 -13.14
C CYS A 342 13.59 -54.53 -13.91
N ILE A 343 14.19 -53.55 -13.23
CA ILE A 343 14.63 -52.29 -13.86
C ILE A 343 15.59 -52.54 -15.04
N CYS A 344 16.47 -53.54 -14.91
CA CYS A 344 17.39 -53.94 -15.95
C CYS A 344 16.67 -54.53 -17.18
N GLU A 345 15.66 -55.38 -16.98
CA GLU A 345 14.81 -55.91 -18.05
C GLU A 345 14.00 -54.78 -18.71
N SER A 346 13.53 -53.82 -17.91
CA SER A 346 12.85 -52.61 -18.39
C SER A 346 13.74 -51.73 -19.25
N VAL A 347 15.07 -51.77 -19.14
CA VAL A 347 15.97 -51.04 -20.04
C VAL A 347 16.58 -51.91 -21.15
N GLY A 348 16.11 -53.15 -21.30
CA GLY A 348 16.57 -54.07 -22.35
C GLY A 348 17.84 -54.86 -22.00
N CYS A 349 18.21 -54.95 -20.71
CA CYS A 349 19.27 -55.85 -20.27
C CYS A 349 18.82 -57.29 -20.43
N THR A 350 19.42 -58.01 -21.39
CA THR A 350 19.15 -59.44 -21.64
C THR A 350 20.12 -60.37 -20.90
N LYS A 351 21.16 -59.83 -20.25
CA LYS A 351 22.25 -60.60 -19.62
C LYS A 351 22.47 -60.30 -18.13
N CYS A 352 21.53 -59.64 -17.47
CA CYS A 352 21.63 -59.38 -16.05
C CYS A 352 21.51 -60.73 -15.31
N ASN A 353 22.57 -61.12 -14.57
CA ASN A 353 22.85 -62.40 -13.90
C ASN A 353 23.74 -63.44 -14.61
N GLY A 354 24.31 -63.17 -15.79
CA GLY A 354 25.34 -64.05 -16.40
C GLY A 354 24.91 -65.51 -16.69
N ARG A 355 23.63 -65.86 -16.49
CA ARG A 355 23.11 -67.24 -16.57
C ARG A 355 21.69 -67.34 -17.18
N GLY A 356 21.33 -66.46 -18.13
CA GLY A 356 20.16 -66.65 -19.01
C GLY A 356 18.78 -66.77 -18.35
N ASN A 357 18.65 -66.56 -17.04
CA ASN A 357 17.41 -66.76 -16.29
C ASN A 357 16.76 -65.41 -15.97
N ASN A 358 15.46 -65.30 -16.27
CA ASN A 358 14.60 -64.18 -15.88
C ASN A 358 14.81 -63.82 -14.40
N HIS A 359 14.75 -62.53 -14.06
CA HIS A 359 14.84 -62.12 -12.67
C HIS A 359 13.69 -62.74 -11.86
N GLY A 360 14.00 -63.33 -10.69
CA GLY A 360 12.97 -63.83 -9.79
C GLY A 360 12.03 -62.72 -9.32
N THR A 361 10.79 -63.08 -8.95
CA THR A 361 9.74 -62.13 -8.53
C THR A 361 10.23 -61.16 -7.45
N ASP A 362 10.98 -61.65 -6.47
CA ASP A 362 11.56 -60.84 -5.39
C ASP A 362 12.47 -59.72 -5.91
N CYS A 363 13.27 -59.99 -6.94
CA CYS A 363 14.14 -58.99 -7.55
C CYS A 363 13.34 -57.91 -8.28
N LYS A 364 12.26 -58.30 -8.97
CA LYS A 364 11.37 -57.36 -9.68
C LYS A 364 10.63 -56.44 -8.71
N GLU A 365 10.10 -57.01 -7.63
CA GLU A 365 9.44 -56.26 -6.55
C GLU A 365 10.42 -55.30 -5.87
N LYS A 366 11.62 -55.76 -5.48
CA LYS A 366 12.64 -54.90 -4.87
C LYS A 366 13.04 -53.75 -5.79
N ALA A 367 13.29 -54.05 -7.06
CA ALA A 367 13.65 -53.03 -8.04
C ALA A 367 12.52 -51.98 -8.20
N PHE A 368 11.27 -52.43 -8.23
CA PHE A 368 10.12 -51.53 -8.36
C PHE A 368 9.96 -50.61 -7.16
N LEU A 369 10.04 -51.18 -5.95
CA LEU A 369 9.97 -50.41 -4.70
C LEU A 369 11.12 -49.43 -4.57
N ALA A 370 12.34 -49.85 -4.90
CA ALA A 370 13.50 -48.96 -4.94
C ALA A 370 13.29 -47.83 -5.96
N ALA A 371 12.75 -48.11 -7.14
CA ALA A 371 12.45 -47.09 -8.15
C ALA A 371 11.43 -46.05 -7.65
N ILE A 372 10.38 -46.47 -6.94
CA ILE A 372 9.42 -45.53 -6.32
C ILE A 372 10.10 -44.67 -5.27
N LEU A 373 10.84 -45.25 -4.33
CA LEU A 373 11.50 -44.50 -3.25
C LEU A 373 12.57 -43.53 -3.77
N CYS A 374 13.37 -43.95 -4.76
CA CYS A 374 14.32 -43.07 -5.44
C CYS A 374 13.60 -41.92 -6.15
N THR A 375 12.49 -42.19 -6.83
CA THR A 375 11.70 -41.15 -7.50
C THR A 375 11.06 -40.20 -6.50
N LEU A 376 10.54 -40.69 -5.36
CA LEU A 376 10.00 -39.85 -4.29
C LEU A 376 11.05 -38.91 -3.71
N THR A 377 12.25 -39.44 -3.46
CA THR A 377 13.38 -38.66 -2.97
C THR A 377 13.72 -37.54 -3.97
N ALA A 378 13.79 -37.88 -5.26
CA ALA A 378 14.06 -36.91 -6.32
C ALA A 378 12.96 -35.84 -6.44
N VAL A 379 11.68 -36.23 -6.43
CA VAL A 379 10.54 -35.31 -6.49
C VAL A 379 10.54 -34.37 -5.29
N SER A 380 10.77 -34.88 -4.08
CA SER A 380 10.80 -34.06 -2.88
C SER A 380 11.91 -33.00 -2.94
N ARG A 381 13.13 -33.40 -3.33
CA ARG A 381 14.23 -32.44 -3.54
C ARG A 381 13.96 -31.46 -4.68
N GLN A 382 13.34 -31.92 -5.76
CA GLN A 382 12.97 -31.07 -6.87
C GLN A 382 12.02 -29.96 -6.41
N VAL A 383 11.00 -30.28 -5.61
CA VAL A 383 10.11 -29.27 -5.02
C VAL A 383 10.90 -28.27 -4.18
N GLY A 384 11.81 -28.74 -3.31
CA GLY A 384 12.68 -27.84 -2.52
C GLY A 384 13.56 -26.92 -3.39
N ASN A 385 14.13 -27.46 -4.47
CA ASN A 385 14.96 -26.73 -5.41
C ASN A 385 14.16 -25.71 -6.25
N GLU A 386 12.95 -26.07 -6.68
CA GLU A 386 12.05 -25.17 -7.40
C GLU A 386 11.62 -24.01 -6.51
N LEU A 387 11.20 -24.29 -5.27
CA LEU A 387 10.89 -23.25 -4.29
C LEU A 387 12.08 -22.34 -4.04
N ASN A 388 13.28 -22.90 -3.92
CA ASN A 388 14.50 -22.11 -3.79
C ASN A 388 14.71 -21.20 -4.99
N SER A 389 14.65 -21.76 -6.21
CA SER A 389 14.93 -21.02 -7.44
C SER A 389 13.92 -19.92 -7.75
N VAL A 390 12.64 -20.13 -7.43
CA VAL A 390 11.56 -19.20 -7.76
C VAL A 390 11.37 -18.17 -6.65
N PHE A 391 11.39 -18.58 -5.38
CA PHE A 391 10.93 -17.75 -4.27
C PHE A 391 12.01 -17.31 -3.30
N LEU A 392 13.14 -18.03 -3.19
CA LEU A 392 14.17 -17.74 -2.19
C LEU A 392 15.49 -17.24 -2.80
N SER A 393 15.69 -17.41 -4.11
CA SER A 393 16.90 -17.02 -4.82
C SER A 393 16.65 -15.85 -5.79
N PRO A 394 17.61 -14.92 -5.95
CA PRO A 394 18.80 -14.73 -5.10
C PRO A 394 18.40 -14.16 -3.73
N GLU A 395 19.24 -14.38 -2.71
CA GLU A 395 18.91 -14.06 -1.30
C GLU A 395 18.52 -12.59 -1.07
N ASP A 396 19.11 -11.66 -1.84
CA ASP A 396 18.94 -10.21 -1.74
C ASP A 396 17.77 -9.63 -2.57
N ALA A 397 17.20 -10.41 -3.50
CA ALA A 397 16.17 -9.93 -4.41
C ALA A 397 15.11 -10.99 -4.75
N ASN A 398 14.85 -11.93 -3.83
CA ASN A 398 13.88 -12.99 -4.06
C ASN A 398 12.43 -12.53 -3.91
N ILE A 399 11.53 -13.23 -4.61
CA ILE A 399 10.10 -12.93 -4.65
C ILE A 399 9.48 -12.96 -3.24
N ALA A 400 9.86 -13.91 -2.39
CA ALA A 400 9.26 -14.04 -1.08
C ALA A 400 9.54 -12.83 -0.17
N SER A 401 10.78 -12.33 -0.16
CA SER A 401 11.18 -11.15 0.61
C SER A 401 10.55 -9.86 0.09
N ILE A 402 10.42 -9.75 -1.25
CA ILE A 402 9.70 -8.65 -1.88
C ILE A 402 8.23 -8.66 -1.45
N LEU A 403 7.57 -9.81 -1.50
CA LEU A 403 6.18 -9.95 -1.08
C LEU A 403 5.99 -9.64 0.41
N ASP A 404 6.91 -10.08 1.27
CA ASP A 404 6.90 -9.76 2.69
C ASP A 404 7.06 -8.27 2.97
N THR A 405 7.77 -7.55 2.11
CA THR A 405 7.98 -6.10 2.23
C THR A 405 6.79 -5.32 1.67
N ILE A 406 6.34 -5.65 0.46
CA ILE A 406 5.36 -4.82 -0.26
C ILE A 406 3.92 -5.09 0.21
N THR A 407 3.60 -6.30 0.70
CA THR A 407 2.25 -6.62 1.19
C THR A 407 1.82 -5.73 2.38
N PRO A 408 2.60 -5.58 3.46
CA PRO A 408 2.23 -4.67 4.55
C PRO A 408 2.19 -3.21 4.12
N ILE A 409 3.10 -2.76 3.24
CA ILE A 409 3.11 -1.39 2.71
C ILE A 409 1.82 -1.10 1.93
N ALA A 410 1.42 -2.00 1.03
CA ALA A 410 0.18 -1.85 0.25
C ALA A 410 -1.05 -1.84 1.15
N LYS A 411 -1.07 -2.65 2.21
CA LYS A 411 -2.14 -2.65 3.22
C LYS A 411 -2.19 -1.32 3.98
N GLU A 412 -1.06 -0.86 4.50
CA GLU A 412 -0.97 0.40 5.25
C GLU A 412 -1.37 1.61 4.39
N LEU A 413 -0.93 1.64 3.14
CA LEU A 413 -1.28 2.69 2.20
C LEU A 413 -2.78 2.71 1.91
N ASP A 414 -3.38 1.54 1.67
CA ASP A 414 -4.83 1.40 1.50
C ASP A 414 -5.61 1.86 2.74
N ASP A 415 -5.17 1.47 3.95
CA ASP A 415 -5.79 1.88 5.21
C ASP A 415 -5.72 3.41 5.40
N LYS A 416 -4.56 4.03 5.11
CA LYS A 416 -4.41 5.50 5.15
C LYS A 416 -5.30 6.21 4.13
N LEU A 417 -5.38 5.69 2.91
CA LEU A 417 -6.24 6.25 1.86
C LEU A 417 -7.72 6.09 2.19
N ASN A 418 -8.12 4.97 2.80
CA ASN A 418 -9.48 4.80 3.33
C ASN A 418 -9.79 5.85 4.39
N ASN A 419 -8.89 6.09 5.35
CA ASN A 419 -9.09 7.12 6.37
C ASN A 419 -9.15 8.54 5.78
N ALA A 420 -8.41 8.82 4.71
CA ALA A 420 -8.43 10.13 4.05
C ALA A 420 -9.71 10.36 3.22
N THR A 421 -10.32 9.30 2.69
CA THR A 421 -11.48 9.37 1.78
C THR A 421 -12.81 9.00 2.41
N THR A 422 -12.81 8.45 3.64
CA THR A 422 -14.04 8.06 4.33
C THR A 422 -14.43 9.12 5.36
N THR A 423 -15.71 9.44 5.44
CA THR A 423 -16.26 10.35 6.46
C THR A 423 -16.21 9.69 7.84
N PRO A 424 -15.48 10.26 8.82
CA PRO A 424 -15.44 9.73 10.18
C PRO A 424 -16.82 9.83 10.87
N PRO A 425 -17.14 8.92 11.81
CA PRO A 425 -18.38 9.02 12.60
C PRO A 425 -18.50 10.38 13.29
N GLY A 426 -19.66 11.03 13.13
CA GLY A 426 -19.92 12.36 13.71
C GLY A 426 -19.36 13.55 12.92
N GLN A 427 -18.73 13.32 11.76
CA GLN A 427 -18.34 14.37 10.81
C GLN A 427 -19.25 14.34 9.58
N THR A 428 -19.37 15.48 8.89
CA THR A 428 -20.23 15.64 7.71
C THR A 428 -19.53 15.33 6.39
N GLU A 429 -18.20 15.27 6.38
CA GLU A 429 -17.37 15.11 5.18
C GLU A 429 -16.04 14.40 5.52
N SER A 430 -15.39 13.80 4.52
CA SER A 430 -14.06 13.19 4.69
C SER A 430 -12.95 14.25 4.85
N PRO A 431 -11.77 13.90 5.40
CA PRO A 431 -10.64 14.82 5.44
C PRO A 431 -10.27 15.40 4.06
N ALA A 432 -10.32 14.60 2.99
CA ALA A 432 -10.05 15.08 1.64
C ALA A 432 -11.12 16.07 1.14
N GLN A 433 -12.40 15.78 1.40
CA GLN A 433 -13.51 16.68 1.09
C GLN A 433 -13.44 18.00 1.86
N ALA A 434 -13.03 17.96 3.13
CA ALA A 434 -12.85 19.16 3.94
C ALA A 434 -11.79 20.10 3.32
N VAL A 435 -10.69 19.55 2.81
CA VAL A 435 -9.66 20.34 2.12
C VAL A 435 -10.22 20.93 0.82
N ASP A 436 -10.90 20.13 0.00
CA ASP A 436 -11.53 20.60 -1.24
C ASP A 436 -12.52 21.74 -0.96
N ARG A 437 -13.35 21.61 0.09
CA ARG A 437 -14.31 22.65 0.51
C ARG A 437 -13.60 23.92 0.98
N THR A 438 -12.53 23.81 1.76
CA THR A 438 -11.79 24.98 2.24
C THR A 438 -11.10 25.70 1.07
N LEU A 439 -10.52 24.97 0.11
CA LEU A 439 -9.96 25.56 -1.11
C LEU A 439 -11.03 26.30 -1.92
N GLN A 440 -12.22 25.70 -2.05
CA GLN A 440 -13.37 26.33 -2.71
C GLN A 440 -13.82 27.60 -1.97
N ALA A 441 -13.93 27.57 -0.63
CA ALA A 441 -14.33 28.71 0.18
C ALA A 441 -13.36 29.89 0.06
N VAL A 442 -12.05 29.63 0.06
CA VAL A 442 -11.03 30.66 -0.15
C VAL A 442 -11.16 31.27 -1.56
N ARG A 443 -11.43 30.44 -2.58
CA ARG A 443 -11.66 30.90 -3.95
C ARG A 443 -12.89 31.80 -4.05
N ASP A 444 -14.00 31.41 -3.41
CA ASP A 444 -15.24 32.17 -3.44
C ASP A 444 -15.15 33.48 -2.64
N PHE A 445 -14.38 33.47 -1.55
CA PHE A 445 -14.05 34.69 -0.81
C PHE A 445 -13.28 35.67 -1.69
N SER A 446 -12.22 35.20 -2.36
CA SER A 446 -11.44 36.00 -3.32
C SER A 446 -12.31 36.58 -4.45
N ARG A 447 -13.20 35.76 -5.05
CA ARG A 447 -14.07 36.19 -6.15
C ARG A 447 -15.13 37.21 -5.73
N ARG A 448 -15.81 36.99 -4.61
CA ARG A 448 -16.90 37.89 -4.17
C ARG A 448 -16.39 39.29 -3.84
N HIS A 449 -15.24 39.40 -3.18
CA HIS A 449 -14.63 40.71 -2.93
C HIS A 449 -14.12 41.39 -4.21
N HIS A 450 -13.79 40.65 -5.27
CA HIS A 450 -13.52 41.26 -6.57
C HIS A 450 -14.77 41.83 -7.24
N ALA A 451 -15.95 41.23 -7.04
CA ALA A 451 -17.17 41.67 -7.71
C ALA A 451 -17.85 42.86 -6.99
N SER A 452 -17.87 42.86 -5.64
CA SER A 452 -18.53 43.93 -4.86
C SER A 452 -17.81 45.27 -4.90
N SER A 453 -16.49 45.29 -5.13
CA SER A 453 -15.68 46.52 -5.19
C SER A 453 -15.85 47.31 -6.50
N PHE A 454 -16.63 46.83 -7.47
CA PHE A 454 -16.83 47.51 -8.77
C PHE A 454 -18.26 48.04 -8.99
N SER A 455 -19.24 47.66 -8.16
CA SER A 455 -20.64 48.06 -8.37
C SER A 455 -21.09 49.26 -7.53
N GLN A 456 -20.25 49.80 -6.66
CA GLN A 456 -20.51 51.07 -5.97
C GLN A 456 -19.71 52.20 -6.61
N SER A 457 -20.09 52.58 -7.84
CA SER A 457 -19.76 53.92 -8.34
C SER A 457 -20.65 54.91 -7.58
N PRO A 458 -20.11 55.90 -6.84
CA PRO A 458 -20.92 56.87 -6.10
C PRO A 458 -21.67 57.88 -6.99
N TYR A 459 -21.50 57.81 -8.31
CA TYR A 459 -22.20 58.68 -9.26
C TYR A 459 -23.47 58.00 -9.78
N GLY A 460 -24.45 57.88 -8.87
CA GLY A 460 -25.86 57.70 -9.25
C GLY A 460 -26.49 59.07 -9.42
N ASP A 461 -27.00 59.30 -10.62
CA ASP A 461 -27.53 60.56 -11.15
C ASP A 461 -28.41 61.36 -10.19
N ALA A 462 -28.03 62.63 -9.98
CA ALA A 462 -28.95 63.67 -9.55
C ALA A 462 -29.53 64.33 -10.81
N HIS A 463 -30.79 64.00 -11.12
CA HIS A 463 -31.66 64.76 -12.01
C HIS A 463 -32.64 65.61 -11.22
#